data_AF-A0A8F8AYP8-F1
#
_entry.id   AF-A0A8F8AYP8-F1
#
_cell.length_a   1.000
_cell.length_b   1.000
_cell.length_c   1.000
_cell.angle_alpha   90.00
_cell.angle_beta   90.00
_cell.angle_gamma   90.00
#
_symmetry.space_group_name_H-M   'P 1'
#
loop_
_entity.id
_entity.type
_entity.pdbx_description
1 polymer ?
#
loop_
_entity_poly.entity_id
_entity_poly.type
_entity_poly.pdbx_seq_one_letter_code
_entity_poly.pdbx_strand_id
1 'polypeptide(L)'
;MKAERILGALYGQALGDAMGMPSELWPRTRVKAHFGWIDHFLPGPKENNAACYFNRAEFTDDTAMALCLADALLEGEGNIDPELIGRNILAWAERFDAFNKNVLGPTSKVALNALRDGKPVADLENNGVTNGAAMRVSPLGCLLPPTNLSAFIADVALASSPTHKSDLAIAGAVVIAWAVSRAVNGDPWQSIADSLPAVAHQAQTARITTFSASLSARLELALNIVRRANGIESASEQLYQIIGAGTSTIESVPCAIAMVELANTDPNRCAVLCANLGGDTDTIGAMATAICGALHGVSAIDAQLKQTLDEVNQLDFAHYAGALASYRQRREAL
;
A
#
# COMPACT_ATOMS: atom_id res chain seq x y z
N MET A 1 -9.81 13.98 14.22
CA MET A 1 -10.39 12.80 14.93
C MET A 1 -9.96 11.51 14.23
N LYS A 2 -10.04 10.31 14.87
CA LYS A 2 -9.60 9.04 14.25
C LYS A 2 -10.29 8.75 12.91
N ALA A 3 -11.59 9.04 12.81
CA ALA A 3 -12.35 8.88 11.56
C ALA A 3 -11.79 9.72 10.39
N GLU A 4 -11.37 10.97 10.65
CA GLU A 4 -10.75 11.82 9.61
C GLU A 4 -9.37 11.32 9.19
N ARG A 5 -8.61 10.72 10.11
CA ARG A 5 -7.32 10.07 9.84
C ARG A 5 -7.51 8.79 9.02
N ILE A 6 -8.50 7.97 9.36
CA ILE A 6 -8.88 6.79 8.57
C ILE A 6 -9.31 7.21 7.17
N LEU A 7 -10.18 8.22 7.05
CA LEU A 7 -10.60 8.75 5.75
C LEU A 7 -9.41 9.30 4.95
N GLY A 8 -8.50 9.99 5.63
CA GLY A 8 -7.24 10.44 5.04
C GLY A 8 -6.37 9.29 4.55
N ALA A 9 -6.30 8.17 5.27
CA ALA A 9 -5.53 7.00 4.83
C ALA A 9 -6.10 6.39 3.54
N LEU A 10 -7.43 6.25 3.45
CA LEU A 10 -8.10 5.68 2.28
C LEU A 10 -7.96 6.59 1.03
N TYR A 11 -8.22 7.89 1.18
CA TYR A 11 -7.97 8.84 0.08
C TYR A 11 -6.50 9.01 -0.25
N GLY A 12 -5.63 8.95 0.76
CA GLY A 12 -4.19 8.95 0.58
C GLY A 12 -3.79 7.83 -0.35
N GLN A 13 -4.21 6.60 -0.04
CA GLN A 13 -3.94 5.45 -0.89
C GLN A 13 -4.37 5.67 -2.34
N ALA A 14 -5.62 6.09 -2.57
CA ALA A 14 -6.14 6.37 -3.91
C ALA A 14 -5.38 7.50 -4.63
N LEU A 15 -4.94 8.52 -3.89
CA LEU A 15 -4.15 9.63 -4.43
C LEU A 15 -2.78 9.17 -4.92
N GLY A 16 -2.04 8.42 -4.11
CA GLY A 16 -0.72 7.94 -4.49
C GLY A 16 -0.74 6.95 -5.64
N ASP A 17 -1.70 6.02 -5.59
CA ASP A 17 -2.01 5.06 -6.65
C ASP A 17 -2.27 5.78 -7.98
N ALA A 18 -3.32 6.60 -8.04
CA ALA A 18 -3.75 7.24 -9.28
C ALA A 18 -2.74 8.27 -9.83
N MET A 19 -1.94 8.92 -8.97
CA MET A 19 -0.86 9.81 -9.39
C MET A 19 0.34 9.03 -9.94
N GLY A 20 0.63 7.85 -9.37
CA GLY A 20 1.75 6.98 -9.75
C GLY A 20 1.46 6.06 -10.94
N MET A 21 0.20 5.77 -11.24
CA MET A 21 -0.24 4.88 -12.32
C MET A 21 0.38 5.19 -13.69
N PRO A 22 0.48 6.45 -14.17
CA PRO A 22 0.92 6.72 -15.55
C PRO A 22 2.36 6.23 -15.84
N SER A 23 3.24 6.31 -14.85
CA SER A 23 4.66 5.95 -14.93
C SER A 23 4.98 4.54 -14.47
N GLU A 24 3.97 3.77 -14.08
CA GLU A 24 4.13 2.45 -13.47
C GLU A 24 5.00 1.51 -14.32
N LEU A 25 5.89 0.80 -13.64
CA LEU A 25 6.86 -0.16 -14.17
C LEU A 25 7.83 0.41 -15.23
N TRP A 26 7.84 1.72 -15.45
CA TRP A 26 8.83 2.34 -16.32
C TRP A 26 10.12 2.67 -15.57
N PRO A 27 11.30 2.44 -16.18
CA PRO A 27 12.55 2.93 -15.63
C PRO A 27 12.52 4.44 -15.44
N ARG A 28 13.14 4.94 -14.36
CA ARG A 28 13.21 6.37 -14.03
C ARG A 28 13.65 7.26 -15.19
N THR A 29 14.59 6.79 -16.02
CA THR A 29 15.06 7.51 -17.21
C THR A 29 13.96 7.70 -18.25
N ARG A 30 13.10 6.70 -18.45
CA ARG A 30 11.94 6.79 -19.34
C ARG A 30 10.86 7.70 -18.78
N VAL A 31 10.59 7.63 -17.47
CA VAL A 31 9.64 8.53 -16.80
C VAL A 31 10.05 9.99 -17.03
N LYS A 32 11.31 10.34 -16.75
CA LYS A 32 11.85 11.68 -16.98
C LYS A 32 11.79 12.09 -18.46
N ALA A 33 12.13 11.19 -19.39
CA ALA A 33 12.12 11.51 -20.81
C ALA A 33 10.71 11.71 -21.40
N HIS A 34 9.73 10.94 -20.93
CA HIS A 34 8.36 10.98 -21.45
C HIS A 34 7.52 12.08 -20.81
N PHE A 35 7.56 12.19 -19.47
CA PHE A 35 6.70 13.11 -18.73
C PHE A 35 7.38 14.41 -18.34
N GLY A 36 8.72 14.42 -18.26
CA GLY A 36 9.46 15.51 -17.62
C GLY A 36 9.27 15.48 -16.11
N TRP A 37 8.08 15.91 -15.65
CA TRP A 37 7.67 15.91 -14.26
C TRP A 37 6.15 15.70 -14.16
N ILE A 38 5.72 14.70 -13.39
CA ILE A 38 4.30 14.44 -13.11
C ILE A 38 3.89 15.21 -11.87
N ASP A 39 2.97 16.17 -11.97
CA ASP A 39 2.45 16.97 -10.85
C ASP A 39 0.92 17.05 -10.78
N HIS A 40 0.23 16.32 -11.67
CA HIS A 40 -1.22 16.20 -11.73
C HIS A 40 -1.61 14.83 -12.31
N PHE A 41 -2.88 14.45 -12.18
CA PHE A 41 -3.37 13.19 -12.73
C PHE A 41 -3.27 13.17 -14.26
N LEU A 42 -2.56 12.16 -14.78
CA LEU A 42 -2.42 11.88 -16.20
C LEU A 42 -3.07 10.52 -16.52
N PRO A 43 -3.51 10.30 -17.77
CA PRO A 43 -3.91 8.96 -18.20
C PRO A 43 -2.68 8.06 -18.39
N GLY A 44 -2.89 6.75 -18.32
CA GLY A 44 -1.85 5.79 -18.67
C GLY A 44 -1.44 5.91 -20.15
N PRO A 45 -0.12 6.01 -20.47
CA PRO A 45 0.32 6.02 -21.85
C PRO A 45 -0.06 4.74 -22.57
N LYS A 46 -0.47 4.84 -23.84
CA LYS A 46 -0.81 3.66 -24.68
C LYS A 46 0.34 2.65 -24.81
N GLU A 47 1.58 3.14 -24.71
CA GLU A 47 2.81 2.35 -24.78
C GLU A 47 3.26 1.78 -23.41
N ASN A 48 2.51 2.07 -22.33
CA ASN A 48 2.73 1.47 -21.02
C ASN A 48 1.77 0.29 -20.84
N ASN A 49 2.26 -0.94 -20.92
CA ASN A 49 1.41 -2.14 -20.85
C ASN A 49 0.74 -2.37 -19.49
N ALA A 50 1.23 -1.74 -18.42
CA ALA A 50 0.60 -1.79 -17.09
C ALA A 50 -0.50 -0.72 -16.99
N ALA A 51 -0.19 0.51 -17.38
CA ALA A 51 -1.05 1.68 -17.19
C ALA A 51 -2.09 1.91 -18.32
N CYS A 52 -1.92 1.34 -19.51
CA CYS A 52 -2.70 1.72 -20.71
C CYS A 52 -4.21 1.46 -20.63
N TYR A 53 -4.68 0.77 -19.59
CA TYR A 53 -6.10 0.50 -19.35
C TYR A 53 -6.78 1.57 -18.51
N PHE A 54 -6.04 2.53 -17.96
CA PHE A 54 -6.52 3.49 -16.99
C PHE A 54 -6.54 4.92 -17.55
N ASN A 55 -7.65 5.62 -17.31
CA ASN A 55 -7.79 7.04 -17.56
C ASN A 55 -7.17 7.86 -16.42
N ARG A 56 -7.12 9.19 -16.61
CA ARG A 56 -6.64 10.10 -15.57
C ARG A 56 -7.44 9.91 -14.27
N ALA A 57 -6.73 9.88 -13.15
CA ALA A 57 -7.29 9.77 -11.80
C ALA A 57 -8.06 8.46 -11.50
N GLU A 58 -8.05 7.47 -12.40
CA GLU A 58 -8.46 6.11 -12.07
C GLU A 58 -7.33 5.46 -11.26
N PHE A 59 -7.69 4.78 -10.18
CA PHE A 59 -6.75 3.97 -9.41
C PHE A 59 -6.61 2.56 -10.00
N THR A 60 -5.52 1.86 -9.66
CA THR A 60 -5.17 0.54 -10.17
C THR A 60 -5.66 -0.59 -9.26
N ASP A 61 -5.05 -1.77 -9.34
CA ASP A 61 -5.35 -2.89 -8.46
C ASP A 61 -5.00 -2.63 -7.00
N ASP A 62 -4.08 -1.72 -6.72
CA ASP A 62 -3.67 -1.32 -5.37
C ASP A 62 -4.86 -0.84 -4.52
N THR A 63 -5.56 0.20 -4.99
CA THR A 63 -6.75 0.71 -4.33
C THR A 63 -7.94 -0.22 -4.48
N ALA A 64 -8.11 -0.85 -5.63
CA ALA A 64 -9.21 -1.78 -5.82
C ALA A 64 -9.14 -2.98 -4.86
N MET A 65 -7.96 -3.57 -4.65
CA MET A 65 -7.75 -4.69 -3.74
C MET A 65 -7.78 -4.27 -2.27
N ALA A 66 -7.42 -3.02 -1.94
CA ALA A 66 -7.66 -2.48 -0.61
C ALA A 66 -9.15 -2.32 -0.33
N LEU A 67 -9.92 -1.85 -1.29
CA LEU A 67 -11.37 -1.77 -1.15
C LEU A 67 -12.00 -3.16 -1.03
N CYS A 68 -11.50 -4.16 -1.76
CA CYS A 68 -11.91 -5.56 -1.58
C CYS A 68 -11.63 -6.06 -0.15
N LEU A 69 -10.48 -5.68 0.43
CA LEU A 69 -10.18 -5.98 1.84
C LEU A 69 -11.15 -5.24 2.76
N ALA A 70 -11.44 -3.96 2.50
CA ALA A 70 -12.40 -3.19 3.29
C ALA A 70 -13.81 -3.79 3.22
N ASP A 71 -14.29 -4.17 2.03
CA ASP A 71 -15.57 -4.84 1.81
C ASP A 71 -15.66 -6.14 2.64
N ALA A 72 -14.61 -6.97 2.60
CA ALA A 72 -14.56 -8.20 3.39
C ALA A 72 -14.57 -7.93 4.91
N LEU A 73 -13.88 -6.89 5.36
CA LEU A 73 -13.90 -6.47 6.77
C LEU A 73 -15.28 -5.95 7.18
N LEU A 74 -15.98 -5.22 6.32
CA LEU A 74 -17.33 -4.73 6.58
C LEU A 74 -18.35 -5.88 6.61
N GLU A 75 -18.26 -6.81 5.66
CA GLU A 75 -19.09 -8.01 5.62
C GLU A 75 -18.85 -8.91 6.84
N GLY A 76 -17.59 -9.03 7.29
CA GLY A 76 -17.21 -9.75 8.51
C GLY A 76 -17.46 -8.97 9.81
N GLU A 77 -18.10 -7.80 9.76
CA GLU A 77 -18.32 -6.92 10.91
C GLU A 77 -17.05 -6.59 11.72
N GLY A 78 -15.94 -6.37 11.03
CA GLY A 78 -14.62 -6.07 11.61
C GLY A 78 -13.80 -7.32 11.99
N ASN A 79 -14.31 -8.52 11.73
CA ASN A 79 -13.54 -9.76 11.83
C ASN A 79 -12.72 -9.98 10.55
N ILE A 80 -11.55 -10.59 10.73
CA ILE A 80 -10.65 -10.90 9.61
C ILE A 80 -10.92 -12.33 9.20
N ASP A 81 -11.56 -12.50 8.04
CA ASP A 81 -11.84 -13.81 7.44
C ASP A 81 -11.09 -13.92 6.10
N PRO A 82 -10.07 -14.79 6.01
CA PRO A 82 -9.34 -15.00 4.77
C PRO A 82 -10.21 -15.43 3.59
N GLU A 83 -11.25 -16.23 3.82
CA GLU A 83 -12.12 -16.73 2.75
C GLU A 83 -13.00 -15.60 2.20
N LEU A 84 -13.51 -14.71 3.06
CA LEU A 84 -14.23 -13.50 2.61
C LEU A 84 -13.29 -12.57 1.83
N ILE A 85 -12.05 -12.39 2.30
CA ILE A 85 -11.06 -11.54 1.62
C ILE A 85 -10.72 -12.13 0.24
N GLY A 86 -10.40 -13.42 0.18
CA GLY A 86 -10.11 -14.13 -1.07
C GLY A 86 -11.25 -14.05 -2.08
N ARG A 87 -12.49 -14.27 -1.62
CA ARG A 87 -13.70 -14.15 -2.44
C ARG A 87 -13.90 -12.75 -2.99
N ASN A 88 -13.74 -11.71 -2.17
CA ASN A 88 -13.92 -10.33 -2.62
C ASN A 88 -12.87 -9.92 -3.67
N ILE A 89 -11.60 -10.28 -3.45
CA ILE A 89 -10.53 -10.03 -4.43
C ILE A 89 -10.79 -10.78 -5.75
N LEU A 90 -11.15 -12.07 -5.67
CA LEU A 90 -11.45 -12.86 -6.86
C LEU A 90 -12.63 -12.27 -7.66
N ALA A 91 -13.71 -11.89 -6.97
CA ALA A 91 -14.87 -11.29 -7.59
C ALA A 91 -14.52 -9.96 -8.30
N TRP A 92 -13.66 -9.13 -7.71
CA TRP A 92 -13.16 -7.93 -8.38
C TRP A 92 -12.30 -8.29 -9.61
N ALA A 93 -11.36 -9.22 -9.48
CA ALA A 93 -10.48 -9.62 -10.57
C ALA A 93 -11.26 -10.14 -11.79
N GLU A 94 -12.35 -10.87 -11.56
CA GLU A 94 -13.25 -11.33 -12.62
C GLU A 94 -14.03 -10.19 -13.27
N ARG A 95 -14.63 -9.27 -12.48
CA ARG A 95 -15.37 -8.12 -13.01
C ARG A 95 -14.48 -7.16 -13.82
N PHE A 96 -13.24 -6.95 -13.37
CA PHE A 96 -12.30 -6.07 -14.04
C PHE A 96 -11.60 -6.72 -15.24
N ASP A 97 -11.75 -8.03 -15.43
CA ASP A 97 -10.99 -8.82 -16.41
C ASP A 97 -9.47 -8.77 -16.16
N ALA A 98 -9.08 -8.77 -14.87
CA ALA A 98 -7.71 -8.59 -14.42
C ALA A 98 -6.79 -9.79 -14.76
N PHE A 99 -7.35 -10.93 -15.16
CA PHE A 99 -6.57 -12.07 -15.62
C PHE A 99 -6.03 -11.90 -17.05
N ASN A 100 -6.76 -11.15 -17.88
CA ASN A 100 -6.41 -10.88 -19.28
C ASN A 100 -5.70 -9.53 -19.43
N LYS A 101 -6.08 -8.53 -18.62
CA LYS A 101 -5.34 -7.27 -18.50
C LYS A 101 -4.10 -7.52 -17.64
N ASN A 102 -2.93 -7.06 -18.07
CA ASN A 102 -1.65 -7.34 -17.38
C ASN A 102 -1.47 -6.48 -16.12
N VAL A 103 -2.46 -6.50 -15.23
CA VAL A 103 -2.57 -5.68 -14.02
C VAL A 103 -2.26 -6.53 -12.78
N LEU A 104 -2.68 -7.80 -12.75
CA LEU A 104 -2.31 -8.68 -11.64
C LEU A 104 -0.83 -9.09 -11.67
N GLY A 105 -0.13 -8.80 -10.58
CA GLY A 105 1.19 -9.39 -10.32
C GLY A 105 1.18 -10.93 -10.33
N PRO A 106 2.32 -11.57 -10.61
CA PRO A 106 2.41 -13.02 -10.83
C PRO A 106 1.95 -13.84 -9.62
N THR A 107 2.26 -13.41 -8.39
CA THR A 107 1.85 -14.09 -7.17
C THR A 107 0.33 -14.05 -6.97
N SER A 108 -0.29 -12.87 -7.13
CA SER A 108 -1.74 -12.71 -7.05
C SER A 108 -2.44 -13.55 -8.12
N LYS A 109 -1.93 -13.54 -9.37
CA LYS A 109 -2.51 -14.33 -10.46
C LYS A 109 -2.53 -15.84 -10.16
N VAL A 110 -1.44 -16.39 -9.63
CA VAL A 110 -1.38 -17.82 -9.24
C VAL A 110 -2.36 -18.13 -8.12
N ALA A 111 -2.40 -17.29 -7.07
CA ALA A 111 -3.28 -17.51 -5.93
C ALA A 111 -4.77 -17.41 -6.34
N LEU A 112 -5.14 -16.40 -7.11
CA LEU A 112 -6.53 -16.19 -7.55
C LEU A 112 -6.99 -17.27 -8.53
N ASN A 113 -6.13 -17.80 -9.40
CA ASN A 113 -6.48 -18.97 -10.21
C ASN A 113 -6.78 -20.19 -9.34
N ALA A 114 -5.96 -20.46 -8.32
CA ALA A 114 -6.21 -21.59 -7.42
C ALA A 114 -7.52 -21.43 -6.62
N LEU A 115 -7.84 -20.21 -6.17
CA LEU A 115 -9.11 -19.89 -5.54
C LEU A 115 -10.30 -20.10 -6.49
N ARG A 116 -10.16 -19.67 -7.76
CA ARG A 116 -11.17 -19.89 -8.80
C ARG A 116 -11.43 -21.38 -9.06
N ASP A 117 -10.39 -22.20 -8.92
CA ASP A 117 -10.50 -23.66 -9.05
C ASP A 117 -11.04 -24.34 -7.77
N GLY A 118 -11.49 -23.57 -6.78
CA GLY A 118 -12.13 -24.06 -5.55
C GLY A 118 -11.16 -24.50 -4.46
N LYS A 119 -9.86 -24.19 -4.59
CA LYS A 119 -8.88 -24.50 -3.54
C LYS A 119 -9.09 -23.58 -2.33
N PRO A 120 -9.27 -24.10 -1.10
CA PRO A 120 -9.41 -23.26 0.09
C PRO A 120 -8.18 -22.38 0.35
N VAL A 121 -8.35 -21.22 0.98
CA VAL A 121 -7.23 -20.31 1.31
C VAL A 121 -6.19 -21.02 2.18
N ALA A 122 -6.64 -21.86 3.12
CA ALA A 122 -5.75 -22.61 4.01
C ALA A 122 -4.71 -23.44 3.25
N ASP A 123 -5.07 -24.01 2.11
CA ASP A 123 -4.24 -24.93 1.32
C ASP A 123 -3.31 -24.22 0.32
N LEU A 124 -3.43 -22.90 0.17
CA LEU A 124 -2.53 -22.11 -0.66
C LEU A 124 -1.13 -22.06 -0.05
N GLU A 125 -0.09 -22.26 -0.85
CA GLU A 125 1.28 -22.06 -0.37
C GLU A 125 1.74 -20.61 -0.55
N ASN A 126 1.46 -20.04 -1.74
CA ASN A 126 1.61 -18.63 -2.14
C ASN A 126 2.70 -17.81 -1.39
N ASN A 127 3.92 -18.35 -1.32
CA ASN A 127 5.10 -17.73 -0.72
C ASN A 127 5.76 -16.69 -1.65
N GLY A 128 4.97 -15.97 -2.45
CA GLY A 128 5.49 -14.88 -3.26
C GLY A 128 6.01 -13.74 -2.39
N VAL A 129 7.03 -13.04 -2.88
CA VAL A 129 7.74 -11.96 -2.17
C VAL A 129 7.37 -10.56 -2.67
N THR A 130 6.45 -10.49 -3.63
CA THR A 130 5.93 -9.23 -4.15
C THR A 130 5.09 -8.48 -3.11
N ASN A 131 4.93 -7.19 -3.32
CA ASN A 131 4.29 -6.24 -2.41
C ASN A 131 2.75 -6.27 -2.39
N GLY A 132 2.11 -7.19 -3.12
CA GLY A 132 0.65 -7.25 -3.23
C GLY A 132 -0.12 -7.42 -1.92
N ALA A 133 0.55 -7.88 -0.84
CA ALA A 133 -0.02 -7.83 0.50
C ALA A 133 0.05 -6.43 1.13
N ALA A 134 1.18 -5.73 0.97
CA ALA A 134 1.43 -4.43 1.55
C ALA A 134 0.66 -3.31 0.86
N MET A 135 0.52 -3.38 -0.47
CA MET A 135 -0.16 -2.35 -1.26
C MET A 135 -1.62 -2.12 -0.85
N ARG A 136 -2.28 -3.18 -0.37
CA ARG A 136 -3.71 -3.18 -0.05
C ARG A 136 -4.04 -3.06 1.44
N VAL A 137 -3.03 -2.92 2.31
CA VAL A 137 -3.19 -3.19 3.76
C VAL A 137 -3.68 -1.99 4.56
N SER A 138 -3.82 -0.81 3.96
CA SER A 138 -4.23 0.41 4.69
C SER A 138 -5.57 0.29 5.44
N PRO A 139 -6.62 -0.40 4.93
CA PRO A 139 -7.86 -0.58 5.68
C PRO A 139 -7.67 -1.41 6.96
N LEU A 140 -6.73 -2.37 6.93
CA LEU A 140 -6.40 -3.18 8.10
C LEU A 140 -5.62 -2.37 9.14
N GLY A 141 -4.71 -1.49 8.71
CA GLY A 141 -4.07 -0.52 9.60
C GLY A 141 -5.08 0.44 10.25
N CYS A 142 -6.15 0.79 9.52
CA CYS A 142 -7.26 1.58 10.05
C CYS A 142 -8.09 0.79 11.09
N LEU A 143 -8.33 -0.51 10.86
CA LEU A 143 -9.09 -1.37 11.75
C LEU A 143 -8.37 -1.73 13.06
N LEU A 144 -7.08 -2.10 12.97
CA LEU A 144 -6.35 -2.72 14.07
C LEU A 144 -5.66 -1.68 14.95
N PRO A 145 -5.86 -1.66 16.28
CA PRO A 145 -5.06 -0.83 17.17
C PRO A 145 -3.64 -1.41 17.35
N PRO A 146 -2.59 -0.58 17.46
CA PRO A 146 -1.20 -1.03 17.50
C PRO A 146 -0.75 -1.28 18.96
N THR A 147 -1.49 -2.10 19.71
CA THR A 147 -1.25 -2.34 21.15
C THR A 147 -0.43 -3.59 21.44
N ASN A 148 -0.58 -4.64 20.62
CA ASN A 148 0.17 -5.89 20.74
C ASN A 148 0.71 -6.29 19.38
N LEU A 149 2.03 -6.17 19.21
CA LEU A 149 2.69 -6.42 17.93
C LEU A 149 2.56 -7.88 17.46
N SER A 150 2.65 -8.87 18.36
CA SER A 150 2.52 -10.28 17.97
C SER A 150 1.11 -10.62 17.47
N ALA A 151 0.07 -10.10 18.14
CA ALA A 151 -1.31 -10.27 17.69
C ALA A 151 -1.56 -9.53 16.36
N PHE A 152 -1.00 -8.32 16.22
CA PHE A 152 -1.08 -7.54 14.99
C PHE A 152 -0.43 -8.27 13.80
N ILE A 153 0.74 -8.88 14.01
CA ILE A 153 1.42 -9.70 12.97
C ILE A 153 0.53 -10.87 12.55
N ALA A 154 -0.11 -11.56 13.51
CA ALA A 154 -1.01 -12.68 13.19
C ALA A 154 -2.24 -12.24 12.39
N ASP A 155 -2.87 -11.12 12.76
CA ASP A 155 -4.02 -10.55 12.06
C ASP A 155 -3.65 -10.12 10.61
N VAL A 156 -2.50 -9.49 10.42
CA VAL A 156 -1.99 -9.12 9.09
C VAL A 156 -1.65 -10.36 8.25
N ALA A 157 -1.04 -11.39 8.85
CA ALA A 157 -0.76 -12.65 8.17
C ALA A 157 -2.06 -13.32 7.70
N LEU A 158 -3.10 -13.30 8.54
CA LEU A 158 -4.43 -13.84 8.22
C LEU A 158 -5.04 -13.12 7.01
N ALA A 159 -5.05 -11.78 7.01
CA ALA A 159 -5.57 -10.97 5.92
C ALA A 159 -4.76 -11.06 4.61
N SER A 160 -3.46 -11.38 4.70
CA SER A 160 -2.56 -11.52 3.54
C SER A 160 -2.67 -12.90 2.88
N SER A 161 -3.03 -13.91 3.68
CA SER A 161 -3.01 -15.33 3.33
C SER A 161 -3.74 -15.75 2.05
N PRO A 162 -4.79 -15.04 1.55
CA PRO A 162 -5.41 -15.38 0.27
C PRO A 162 -4.48 -15.20 -0.94
N THR A 163 -3.41 -14.41 -0.81
CA THR A 163 -2.49 -14.13 -1.93
C THR A 163 -1.01 -14.25 -1.60
N HIS A 164 -0.60 -13.94 -0.37
CA HIS A 164 0.82 -13.88 0.01
C HIS A 164 0.98 -14.44 1.43
N LYS A 165 1.80 -15.48 1.58
CA LYS A 165 2.10 -16.14 2.86
C LYS A 165 3.59 -16.12 3.23
N SER A 166 4.45 -15.52 2.39
CA SER A 166 5.87 -15.43 2.73
C SER A 166 6.12 -14.49 3.90
N ASP A 167 7.13 -14.82 4.70
CA ASP A 167 7.70 -13.99 5.75
C ASP A 167 7.94 -12.54 5.32
N LEU A 168 8.53 -12.34 4.14
CA LEU A 168 8.84 -11.03 3.62
C LEU A 168 7.58 -10.25 3.26
N ALA A 169 6.64 -10.85 2.54
CA ALA A 169 5.40 -10.17 2.14
C ALA A 169 4.55 -9.80 3.36
N ILE A 170 4.45 -10.71 4.34
CA ILE A 170 3.77 -10.44 5.61
C ILE A 170 4.48 -9.33 6.38
N ALA A 171 5.81 -9.37 6.49
CA ALA A 171 6.57 -8.33 7.19
C ALA A 171 6.38 -6.95 6.55
N GLY A 172 6.38 -6.87 5.22
CA GLY A 172 6.08 -5.63 4.49
C GLY A 172 4.68 -5.11 4.78
N ALA A 173 3.67 -5.98 4.72
CA ALA A 173 2.30 -5.61 5.04
C ALA A 173 2.15 -5.16 6.51
N VAL A 174 2.85 -5.80 7.44
CA VAL A 174 2.87 -5.38 8.85
C VAL A 174 3.46 -3.99 8.99
N VAL A 175 4.58 -3.68 8.33
CA VAL A 175 5.23 -2.35 8.39
C VAL A 175 4.27 -1.25 7.96
N ILE A 176 3.60 -1.42 6.82
CA ILE A 176 2.66 -0.41 6.30
C ILE A 176 1.42 -0.30 7.19
N ALA A 177 0.79 -1.42 7.54
CA ALA A 177 -0.41 -1.43 8.38
C ALA A 177 -0.13 -0.84 9.77
N TRP A 178 1.03 -1.16 10.37
CA TRP A 178 1.45 -0.64 11.65
C TRP A 178 1.71 0.86 11.59
N ALA A 179 2.36 1.35 10.53
CA ALA A 179 2.57 2.78 10.32
C ALA A 179 1.23 3.53 10.19
N VAL A 180 0.30 3.03 9.37
CA VAL A 180 -1.06 3.58 9.24
C VAL A 180 -1.79 3.56 10.59
N SER A 181 -1.73 2.45 11.32
CA SER A 181 -2.41 2.32 12.61
C SER A 181 -1.91 3.28 13.67
N ARG A 182 -0.58 3.44 13.79
CA ARG A 182 0.03 4.42 14.70
C ARG A 182 -0.29 5.85 14.27
N ALA A 183 -0.29 6.13 12.97
CA ALA A 183 -0.71 7.43 12.44
C ALA A 183 -2.19 7.74 12.75
N VAL A 184 -3.10 6.76 12.63
CA VAL A 184 -4.51 6.91 13.05
C VAL A 184 -4.63 7.22 14.55
N ASN A 185 -3.75 6.66 15.39
CA ASN A 185 -3.68 6.99 16.82
C ASN A 185 -3.15 8.40 17.13
N GLY A 186 -2.60 9.10 16.13
CA GLY A 186 -2.03 10.44 16.31
C GLY A 186 -0.56 10.43 16.71
N ASP A 187 0.14 9.31 16.58
CA ASP A 187 1.56 9.22 16.89
C ASP A 187 2.38 10.09 15.92
N PRO A 188 3.44 10.78 16.40
CA PRO A 188 4.28 11.59 15.54
C PRO A 188 5.11 10.70 14.59
N TRP A 189 5.27 11.14 13.33
CA TRP A 189 5.98 10.38 12.29
C TRP A 189 7.34 9.86 12.74
N GLN A 190 8.15 10.68 13.42
CA GLN A 190 9.48 10.26 13.89
C GLN A 190 9.41 9.03 14.80
N SER A 191 8.45 8.97 15.72
CA SER A 191 8.26 7.81 16.60
C SER A 191 7.78 6.58 15.84
N ILE A 192 6.98 6.78 14.78
CA ILE A 192 6.56 5.70 13.90
C ILE A 192 7.79 5.17 13.15
N ALA A 193 8.45 6.02 12.36
CA ALA A 193 9.59 5.70 11.51
C ALA A 193 10.70 4.97 12.28
N ASP A 194 11.08 5.48 13.45
CA ASP A 194 12.16 4.90 14.25
C ASP A 194 11.80 3.52 14.86
N SER A 195 10.51 3.18 14.95
CA SER A 195 10.05 1.87 15.43
C SER A 195 9.96 0.80 14.33
N LEU A 196 9.83 1.20 13.06
CA LEU A 196 9.53 0.30 11.95
C LEU A 196 10.60 -0.79 11.71
N PRO A 197 11.92 -0.53 11.86
CA PRO A 197 12.91 -1.60 11.73
C PRO A 197 12.69 -2.76 12.70
N ALA A 198 12.44 -2.46 13.98
CA ALA A 198 12.17 -3.49 14.99
C ALA A 198 10.86 -4.26 14.71
N VAL A 199 9.82 -3.55 14.27
CA VAL A 199 8.54 -4.15 13.84
C VAL A 199 8.77 -5.11 12.66
N ALA A 200 9.52 -4.67 11.65
CA ALA A 200 9.85 -5.48 10.48
C ALA A 200 10.65 -6.73 10.85
N HIS A 201 11.64 -6.59 11.75
CA HIS A 201 12.43 -7.72 12.22
C HIS A 201 11.56 -8.78 12.91
N GLN A 202 10.70 -8.37 13.85
CA GLN A 202 9.81 -9.29 14.55
C GLN A 202 8.82 -9.96 13.58
N ALA A 203 8.24 -9.20 12.66
CA ALA A 203 7.30 -9.74 11.67
C ALA A 203 7.96 -10.75 10.72
N GLN A 204 9.14 -10.43 10.17
CA GLN A 204 9.86 -11.29 9.24
C GLN A 204 10.35 -12.59 9.92
N THR A 205 10.78 -12.50 11.18
CA THR A 205 11.30 -13.66 11.91
C THR A 205 10.23 -14.50 12.58
N ALA A 206 8.99 -14.02 12.67
CA ALA A 206 7.87 -14.77 13.26
C ALA A 206 7.61 -16.10 12.55
N ARG A 207 7.89 -16.19 11.24
CA ARG A 207 7.80 -17.44 10.47
C ARG A 207 8.68 -17.37 9.22
N ILE A 208 9.94 -17.78 9.31
CA ILE A 208 10.89 -17.69 8.20
C ILE A 208 10.52 -18.68 7.08
N THR A 209 10.35 -18.18 5.86
CA THR A 209 9.97 -18.96 4.66
C THR A 209 10.81 -18.65 3.44
N THR A 210 11.60 -17.58 3.45
CA THR A 210 12.41 -17.15 2.30
C THR A 210 13.87 -16.94 2.67
N PHE A 211 14.72 -16.81 1.65
CA PHE A 211 16.12 -16.41 1.74
C PHE A 211 16.32 -14.90 1.49
N SER A 212 15.30 -14.09 1.80
CA SER A 212 15.33 -12.64 1.59
C SER A 212 16.37 -11.92 2.46
N ALA A 213 16.79 -10.74 2.01
CA ALA A 213 17.47 -9.78 2.88
C ALA A 213 16.59 -9.35 4.07
N SER A 214 17.23 -8.79 5.10
CA SER A 214 16.57 -8.21 6.27
C SER A 214 15.78 -6.95 5.87
N LEU A 215 14.45 -7.00 6.04
CA LEU A 215 13.59 -5.85 5.80
C LEU A 215 13.89 -4.72 6.80
N SER A 216 14.21 -5.07 8.05
CA SER A 216 14.66 -4.11 9.08
C SER A 216 15.88 -3.31 8.61
N ALA A 217 16.92 -4.00 8.13
CA ALA A 217 18.14 -3.32 7.67
C ALA A 217 17.90 -2.47 6.42
N ARG A 218 16.99 -2.91 5.53
CA ARG A 218 16.60 -2.13 4.35
C ARG A 218 15.84 -0.86 4.72
N LEU A 219 14.95 -0.91 5.72
CA LEU A 219 14.25 0.27 6.25
C LEU A 219 15.23 1.28 6.84
N GLU A 220 16.15 0.83 7.68
CA GLU A 220 17.20 1.70 8.25
C GLU A 220 18.05 2.35 7.16
N LEU A 221 18.43 1.59 6.13
CA LEU A 221 19.19 2.12 5.00
C LEU A 221 18.40 3.17 4.23
N ALA A 222 17.13 2.91 3.91
CA ALA A 222 16.28 3.82 3.15
C ALA A 222 16.04 5.15 3.89
N LEU A 223 15.74 5.10 5.19
CA LEU A 223 15.59 6.29 6.04
C LEU A 223 16.91 7.08 6.15
N ASN A 224 18.04 6.38 6.31
CA ASN A 224 19.35 7.04 6.37
C ASN A 224 19.75 7.72 5.06
N ILE A 225 19.36 7.17 3.90
CA ILE A 225 19.56 7.82 2.59
C ILE A 225 18.86 9.18 2.59
N VAL A 226 17.58 9.24 2.96
CA VAL A 226 16.80 10.48 2.98
C VAL A 226 17.40 11.50 3.95
N ARG A 227 17.74 11.07 5.17
CA ARG A 227 18.30 11.94 6.23
C ARG A 227 19.66 12.56 5.88
N ARG A 228 20.42 11.94 4.97
CA ARG A 228 21.78 12.36 4.59
C ARG A 228 21.87 12.92 3.18
N ALA A 229 20.80 12.83 2.39
CA ALA A 229 20.80 13.26 1.01
C ALA A 229 20.94 14.77 0.87
N ASN A 230 21.58 15.21 -0.21
CA ASN A 230 21.67 16.62 -0.57
C ASN A 230 20.48 17.01 -1.46
N GLY A 231 19.31 17.18 -0.84
CA GLY A 231 18.07 17.56 -1.52
C GLY A 231 17.29 16.39 -2.12
N ILE A 232 16.12 16.72 -2.67
CA ILE A 232 15.09 15.75 -3.07
C ILE A 232 15.55 14.83 -4.18
N GLU A 233 16.16 15.38 -5.24
CA GLU A 233 16.62 14.57 -6.38
C GLU A 233 17.71 13.58 -5.97
N SER A 234 18.66 14.03 -5.14
CA SER A 234 19.72 13.16 -4.61
C SER A 234 19.17 12.01 -3.77
N ALA A 235 18.15 12.28 -2.94
CA ALA A 235 17.48 11.24 -2.15
C ALA A 235 16.73 10.25 -3.06
N SER A 236 15.89 10.77 -3.96
CA SER A 236 15.05 9.98 -4.85
C SER A 236 15.87 9.07 -5.78
N GLU A 237 16.96 9.59 -6.36
CA GLU A 237 17.88 8.79 -7.17
C GLU A 237 18.57 7.69 -6.34
N GLN A 238 19.06 8.00 -5.13
CA GLN A 238 19.69 7.00 -4.28
C GLN A 238 18.71 5.92 -3.80
N LEU A 239 17.46 6.28 -3.49
CA LEU A 239 16.42 5.31 -3.17
C LEU A 239 16.19 4.36 -4.35
N TYR A 240 15.99 4.92 -5.56
CA TYR A 240 15.81 4.13 -6.78
C TYR A 240 17.00 3.17 -7.05
N GLN A 241 18.24 3.65 -6.92
CA GLN A 241 19.44 2.86 -7.27
C GLN A 241 19.89 1.87 -6.18
N ILE A 242 19.77 2.23 -4.89
CA ILE A 242 20.36 1.47 -3.78
C ILE A 242 19.32 0.59 -3.11
N ILE A 243 18.14 1.14 -2.83
CA ILE A 243 17.05 0.38 -2.21
C ILE A 243 16.35 -0.46 -3.26
N GLY A 244 16.11 0.13 -4.42
CA GLY A 244 15.23 -0.40 -5.45
C GLY A 244 13.84 0.21 -5.35
N ALA A 245 13.11 0.16 -6.46
CA ALA A 245 11.75 0.64 -6.58
C ALA A 245 10.89 -0.36 -7.38
N GLY A 246 11.22 -1.66 -7.36
CA GLY A 246 10.43 -2.69 -8.04
C GLY A 246 9.32 -3.28 -7.17
N THR A 247 8.58 -4.23 -7.76
CA THR A 247 7.43 -4.92 -7.15
C THR A 247 7.77 -5.85 -5.99
N SER A 248 9.07 -6.09 -5.72
CA SER A 248 9.50 -6.88 -4.58
C SER A 248 9.28 -6.11 -3.28
N THR A 249 8.74 -6.77 -2.26
CA THR A 249 8.49 -6.14 -0.95
C THR A 249 9.77 -5.56 -0.32
N ILE A 250 10.92 -6.22 -0.55
CA ILE A 250 12.21 -5.78 0.00
C ILE A 250 12.73 -4.47 -0.62
N GLU A 251 12.16 -4.06 -1.76
CA GLU A 251 12.47 -2.82 -2.45
C GLU A 251 11.38 -1.77 -2.18
N SER A 252 10.14 -2.08 -2.54
CA SER A 252 9.01 -1.15 -2.50
C SER A 252 8.61 -0.68 -1.10
N VAL A 253 8.56 -1.55 -0.09
CA VAL A 253 8.15 -1.14 1.27
C VAL A 253 9.16 -0.20 1.91
N PRO A 254 10.47 -0.50 1.95
CA PRO A 254 11.47 0.46 2.43
C PRO A 254 11.47 1.76 1.65
N CYS A 255 11.28 1.69 0.33
CA CYS A 255 11.20 2.88 -0.52
C CYS A 255 9.99 3.74 -0.16
N ALA A 256 8.80 3.16 -0.03
CA ALA A 256 7.59 3.87 0.37
C ALA A 256 7.73 4.57 1.73
N ILE A 257 8.30 3.87 2.74
CA ILE A 257 8.57 4.47 4.05
C ILE A 257 9.53 5.66 3.94
N ALA A 258 10.59 5.56 3.13
CA ALA A 258 11.50 6.67 2.89
C ALA A 258 10.83 7.83 2.12
N MET A 259 9.91 7.54 1.20
CA MET A 259 9.15 8.56 0.46
C MET A 259 8.23 9.37 1.36
N VAL A 260 7.67 8.77 2.42
CA VAL A 260 6.92 9.51 3.47
C VAL A 260 7.82 10.56 4.13
N GLU A 261 9.03 10.18 4.54
CA GLU A 261 9.98 11.10 5.18
C GLU A 261 10.48 12.17 4.20
N LEU A 262 10.81 11.78 2.96
CA LEU A 262 11.29 12.69 1.91
C LEU A 262 10.25 13.76 1.57
N ALA A 263 8.96 13.40 1.58
CA ALA A 263 7.85 14.29 1.34
C ALA A 263 7.53 15.22 2.53
N ASN A 264 8.24 15.10 3.65
CA ASN A 264 7.89 15.71 4.93
C ASN A 264 6.44 15.37 5.35
N THR A 265 6.02 14.12 5.09
CA THR A 265 4.70 13.58 5.44
C THR A 265 3.50 14.26 4.76
N ASP A 266 3.70 15.19 3.83
CA ASP A 266 2.61 15.82 3.08
C ASP A 266 2.08 14.85 2.00
N PRO A 267 0.78 14.50 1.99
CA PRO A 267 0.25 13.48 1.08
C PRO A 267 0.31 13.90 -0.39
N ASN A 268 0.11 15.19 -0.71
CA ASN A 268 0.09 15.69 -2.08
C ASN A 268 1.50 15.70 -2.67
N ARG A 269 2.46 16.22 -1.91
CA ARG A 269 3.87 16.18 -2.26
C ARG A 269 4.37 14.74 -2.35
N CYS A 270 3.96 13.86 -1.44
CA CYS A 270 4.36 12.46 -1.46
C CYS A 270 3.89 11.77 -2.75
N ALA A 271 2.63 11.97 -3.15
CA ALA A 271 2.09 11.42 -4.40
C ALA A 271 2.91 11.85 -5.62
N VAL A 272 3.21 13.14 -5.73
CA VAL A 272 4.03 13.71 -6.81
C VAL A 272 5.43 13.11 -6.81
N LEU A 273 6.09 13.02 -5.65
CA LEU A 273 7.44 12.45 -5.57
C LEU A 273 7.47 10.96 -5.93
N CYS A 274 6.46 10.18 -5.52
CA CYS A 274 6.35 8.76 -5.88
C CYS A 274 6.11 8.55 -7.38
N ALA A 275 5.25 9.35 -8.00
CA ALA A 275 5.01 9.30 -9.45
C ALA A 275 6.28 9.55 -10.29
N ASN A 276 7.24 10.31 -9.76
CA ASN A 276 8.49 10.61 -10.46
C ASN A 276 9.67 9.71 -10.05
N LEU A 277 9.45 8.71 -9.18
CA LEU A 277 10.51 7.83 -8.69
C LEU A 277 11.06 6.92 -9.80
N GLY A 278 10.17 6.40 -10.65
CA GLY A 278 10.41 5.28 -11.56
C GLY A 278 10.28 3.93 -10.86
N GLY A 279 9.99 2.88 -11.63
CA GLY A 279 9.65 1.56 -11.10
C GLY A 279 8.17 1.45 -10.77
N ASP A 280 7.86 0.86 -9.62
CA ASP A 280 6.53 0.50 -9.13
C ASP A 280 5.85 1.71 -8.44
N THR A 281 5.62 2.76 -9.24
CA THR A 281 5.32 4.11 -8.75
C THR A 281 3.94 4.26 -8.11
N ASP A 282 2.93 3.54 -8.62
CA ASP A 282 1.58 3.50 -8.05
C ASP A 282 1.58 2.82 -6.68
N THR A 283 2.20 1.64 -6.53
CA THR A 283 2.22 0.91 -5.26
C THR A 283 3.04 1.60 -4.19
N ILE A 284 4.23 2.11 -4.55
CA ILE A 284 5.03 2.92 -3.63
C ILE A 284 4.25 4.18 -3.24
N GLY A 285 3.57 4.80 -4.22
CA GLY A 285 2.66 5.92 -4.03
C GLY A 285 1.57 5.60 -3.03
N ALA A 286 0.77 4.57 -3.29
CA ALA A 286 -0.37 4.12 -2.51
C ALA A 286 0.00 3.88 -1.04
N MET A 287 1.07 3.11 -0.79
CA MET A 287 1.53 2.81 0.56
C MET A 287 1.99 4.08 1.30
N ALA A 288 2.81 4.92 0.67
CA ALA A 288 3.39 6.10 1.31
C ALA A 288 2.32 7.18 1.60
N THR A 289 1.44 7.42 0.63
CA THR A 289 0.39 8.44 0.73
C THR A 289 -0.73 8.01 1.68
N ALA A 290 -1.04 6.72 1.80
CA ALA A 290 -1.92 6.21 2.85
C ALA A 290 -1.40 6.56 4.25
N ILE A 291 -0.09 6.43 4.48
CA ILE A 291 0.54 6.82 5.75
C ILE A 291 0.45 8.34 5.95
N CYS A 292 0.78 9.14 4.93
CA CYS A 292 0.69 10.61 5.00
C CYS A 292 -0.74 11.08 5.29
N GLY A 293 -1.73 10.50 4.62
CA GLY A 293 -3.15 10.76 4.85
C GLY A 293 -3.61 10.36 6.24
N ALA A 294 -3.12 9.23 6.77
CA ALA A 294 -3.38 8.83 8.16
C ALA A 294 -2.77 9.80 9.19
N LEU A 295 -1.60 10.38 8.89
CA LEU A 295 -0.89 11.31 9.77
C LEU A 295 -1.61 12.65 9.91
N HIS A 296 -2.21 13.16 8.84
CA HIS A 296 -2.77 14.52 8.79
C HIS A 296 -4.29 14.58 8.62
N GLY A 297 -4.92 13.46 8.29
CA GLY A 297 -6.35 13.38 8.00
C GLY A 297 -6.71 13.89 6.60
N VAL A 298 -7.96 13.62 6.21
CA VAL A 298 -8.49 13.92 4.87
C VAL A 298 -8.35 15.39 4.46
N SER A 299 -8.37 16.32 5.41
CA SER A 299 -8.26 17.76 5.13
C SER A 299 -6.88 18.19 4.62
N ALA A 300 -5.87 17.32 4.75
CA ALA A 300 -4.54 17.58 4.20
C ALA A 300 -4.42 17.20 2.73
N ILE A 301 -5.38 16.47 2.18
CA ILE A 301 -5.43 16.13 0.76
C ILE A 301 -6.00 17.34 0.01
N ASP A 302 -5.34 17.72 -1.08
CA ASP A 302 -5.78 18.82 -1.91
C ASP A 302 -7.22 18.63 -2.36
N ALA A 303 -8.05 19.66 -2.17
CA ALA A 303 -9.48 19.56 -2.38
C ALA A 303 -9.85 19.28 -3.83
N GLN A 304 -9.06 19.78 -4.79
CA GLN A 304 -9.30 19.56 -6.21
C GLN A 304 -8.89 18.15 -6.64
N LEU A 305 -7.76 17.65 -6.14
CA LEU A 305 -7.35 16.26 -6.36
C LEU A 305 -8.37 15.29 -5.77
N LYS A 306 -8.81 15.54 -4.52
CA LYS A 306 -9.85 14.75 -3.86
C LYS A 306 -11.16 14.75 -4.66
N GLN A 307 -11.63 15.92 -5.08
CA GLN A 307 -12.86 16.04 -5.88
C GLN A 307 -12.74 15.26 -7.20
N THR A 308 -11.57 15.32 -7.86
CA THR A 308 -11.33 14.56 -9.10
C THR A 308 -11.41 13.05 -8.85
N LEU A 309 -10.82 12.56 -7.76
CA LEU A 309 -10.91 11.14 -7.38
C LEU A 309 -12.36 10.71 -7.14
N ASP A 310 -13.15 11.54 -6.45
CA ASP A 310 -14.57 11.28 -6.19
C ASP A 310 -15.40 11.20 -7.49
N GLU A 311 -15.19 12.16 -8.39
CA GLU A 311 -15.94 12.25 -9.66
C GLU A 311 -15.60 11.09 -10.62
N VAL A 312 -14.33 10.70 -10.70
CA VAL A 312 -13.86 9.66 -11.62
C VAL A 312 -14.22 8.26 -11.12
N ASN A 313 -13.99 7.98 -9.84
CA ASN A 313 -14.10 6.61 -9.31
C ASN A 313 -15.48 6.30 -8.71
N GLN A 314 -16.29 7.32 -8.41
CA GLN A 314 -17.67 7.19 -7.90
C GLN A 314 -17.78 6.30 -6.66
N LEU A 315 -16.86 6.46 -5.70
CA LEU A 315 -16.79 5.69 -4.46
C LEU A 315 -16.94 6.58 -3.22
N ASP A 316 -17.64 6.05 -2.22
CA ASP A 316 -17.82 6.71 -0.92
C ASP A 316 -16.80 6.18 0.10
N PHE A 317 -15.63 6.81 0.15
CA PHE A 317 -14.62 6.49 1.17
C PHE A 317 -15.08 6.80 2.60
N ALA A 318 -16.06 7.70 2.79
CA ALA A 318 -16.56 8.04 4.12
C ALA A 318 -17.37 6.88 4.73
N HIS A 319 -18.07 6.10 3.91
CA HIS A 319 -18.73 4.86 4.33
C HIS A 319 -17.73 3.89 4.97
N TYR A 320 -16.65 3.58 4.25
CA TYR A 320 -15.58 2.71 4.75
C TYR A 320 -14.93 3.27 6.02
N ALA A 321 -14.60 4.56 6.02
CA ALA A 321 -13.95 5.19 7.17
C ALA A 321 -14.81 5.15 8.44
N GLY A 322 -16.12 5.39 8.31
CA GLY A 322 -17.06 5.32 9.43
C GLY A 322 -17.18 3.91 10.00
N ALA A 323 -17.32 2.90 9.15
CA ALA A 323 -17.40 1.49 9.58
C ALA A 323 -16.10 1.03 10.25
N LEU A 324 -14.94 1.28 9.63
CA LEU A 324 -13.63 0.91 10.19
C LEU A 324 -13.36 1.63 11.52
N ALA A 325 -13.74 2.90 11.65
CA ALA A 325 -13.61 3.64 12.91
C ALA A 325 -14.45 3.00 14.05
N SER A 326 -15.69 2.62 13.76
CA SER A 326 -16.57 1.92 14.70
C SER A 326 -15.97 0.58 15.14
N TYR A 327 -15.49 -0.23 14.19
CA TYR A 327 -14.89 -1.52 14.49
C TYR A 327 -13.57 -1.39 15.28
N ARG A 328 -12.74 -0.41 14.94
CA ARG A 328 -11.54 -0.08 15.70
C ARG A 328 -11.89 0.28 17.14
N GLN A 329 -12.91 1.13 17.35
CA GLN A 329 -13.36 1.52 18.68
C GLN A 329 -13.79 0.29 19.52
N ARG A 330 -14.48 -0.69 18.92
CA ARG A 330 -14.82 -1.95 19.60
C ARG A 330 -13.57 -2.74 20.01
N ARG A 331 -12.57 -2.83 19.12
CA ARG A 331 -11.29 -3.52 19.40
C ARG A 331 -10.47 -2.82 20.49
N GLU A 332 -10.53 -1.49 20.57
CA GLU A 332 -9.84 -0.70 21.60
C GLU A 332 -10.49 -0.84 22.99
N ALA A 333 -11.71 -1.34 23.07
CA ALA A 333 -12.44 -1.55 24.32
C ALA A 333 -12.25 -2.96 24.92
N LEU A 334 -11.55 -3.86 24.22
CA LEU A 334 -11.20 -5.22 24.66
C LEU A 334 -9.84 -5.25 25.37
#